data_AF-A0A259CLU9-F1
#
_entry.id   AF-A0A259CLU9-F1
#
_cell.length_a   1.000
_cell.length_b   1.000
_cell.length_c   1.000
_cell.angle_alpha   90.00
_cell.angle_beta   90.00
_cell.angle_gamma   90.00
#
_symmetry.space_group_name_H-M   'P 1'
#
loop_
_entity.id
_entity.type
_entity.pdbx_description
1 polymer ?
#
loop_
_entity_poly.entity_id
_entity_poly.type
_entity_poly.pdbx_seq_one_letter_code
_entity_poly.pdbx_strand_id
1 'polypeptide(L)'
;MSELNNADFAEGLRFQNLGLYPQAFDAFITIESAGYERTFRKCCEMAWSDQLQERQIDRLFYELDTEVKRKNGVAIYNYGLVMEYLKNIPKATELLNLADQLKVPEARTALMRILLAPK
;
A
#
# COMPACT_ATOMS: atom_id res chain seq x y z
N MET A 1 7.04 16.08 11.14
CA MET A 1 7.90 14.99 10.64
C MET A 1 9.34 15.32 10.99
N SER A 2 10.09 14.40 11.61
CA SER A 2 11.51 14.61 11.93
C SER A 2 12.36 14.51 10.65
N GLU A 3 13.51 15.20 10.64
CA GLU A 3 14.46 15.21 9.50
C GLU A 3 14.97 13.80 9.14
N LEU A 4 14.98 12.87 10.11
CA LEU A 4 15.36 11.47 9.93
C LEU A 4 14.48 10.74 8.89
N ASN A 5 13.16 10.96 8.91
CA ASN A 5 12.26 10.30 7.96
C ASN A 5 12.47 10.77 6.51
N ASN A 6 13.03 11.96 6.30
CA ASN A 6 13.27 12.50 4.96
C ASN A 6 14.52 11.90 4.30
N ALA A 7 15.60 11.70 5.05
CA ALA A 7 16.84 11.13 4.50
C ALA A 7 16.64 9.67 4.09
N ASP A 8 16.02 8.86 4.96
CA ASP A 8 15.75 7.45 4.68
C ASP A 8 14.77 7.28 3.50
N PHE A 9 13.76 8.16 3.41
CA PHE A 9 12.84 8.16 2.27
C PHE A 9 13.52 8.55 0.96
N ALA A 10 14.40 9.56 0.99
CA ALA A 10 15.18 9.96 -0.17
C ALA A 10 16.14 8.85 -0.63
N GLU A 11 16.72 8.10 0.30
CA GLU A 11 17.54 6.94 -0.02
C GLU A 11 16.72 5.80 -0.62
N GLY A 12 15.53 5.51 -0.08
CA GLY A 12 14.58 4.57 -0.68
C GLY A 12 14.21 4.94 -2.13
N LEU A 13 13.95 6.22 -2.39
CA LEU A 13 13.72 6.73 -3.75
C LEU A 13 14.95 6.55 -4.65
N ARG A 14 16.15 6.82 -4.14
CA ARG A 14 17.40 6.62 -4.88
C ARG A 14 17.56 5.15 -5.29
N PHE A 15 17.34 4.21 -4.37
CA PHE A 15 17.38 2.78 -4.68
C PHE A 15 16.34 2.41 -5.73
N GLN A 16 15.10 2.91 -5.61
CA GLN A 16 14.03 2.62 -6.57
C GLN A 16 14.40 3.09 -7.98
N ASN A 17 14.96 4.30 -8.11
CA ASN A 17 15.38 4.87 -9.39
C ASN A 17 16.55 4.13 -10.04
N LEU A 18 17.39 3.48 -9.23
CA LEU A 18 18.50 2.64 -9.70
C LEU A 18 18.08 1.20 -10.03
N GLY A 19 16.80 0.86 -9.88
CA GLY A 19 16.30 -0.52 -10.06
C GLY A 19 16.67 -1.46 -8.90
N LEU A 20 17.17 -0.93 -7.79
CA LEU A 20 17.51 -1.67 -6.58
C LEU A 20 16.25 -1.85 -5.71
N TYR A 21 15.24 -2.51 -6.28
CA TYR A 21 13.92 -2.62 -5.66
C TYR A 21 13.92 -3.33 -4.29
N PRO A 22 14.73 -4.38 -4.05
CA PRO A 22 14.78 -5.00 -2.73
C PRO A 22 15.15 -4.00 -1.62
N GLN A 23 16.18 -3.20 -1.87
CA GLN A 23 16.67 -2.18 -0.94
C GLN A 23 15.69 -1.03 -0.79
N ALA A 24 15.07 -0.59 -1.89
CA ALA A 24 14.05 0.45 -1.85
C ALA A 24 12.86 0.05 -0.97
N PHE A 25 12.38 -1.19 -1.14
CA PHE A 25 11.29 -1.72 -0.34
C PHE A 25 11.67 -1.81 1.14
N ASP A 26 12.85 -2.35 1.47
CA ASP A 26 13.32 -2.45 2.85
C ASP A 26 13.42 -1.07 3.53
N ALA A 27 13.84 -0.04 2.80
CA ALA A 27 13.84 1.33 3.31
C ALA A 27 12.40 1.83 3.57
N PHE A 28 11.51 1.75 2.57
CA PHE A 28 10.14 2.25 2.72
C PHE A 28 9.34 1.53 3.80
N ILE A 29 9.43 0.19 3.87
CA ILE A 29 8.67 -0.58 4.86
C ILE A 29 9.19 -0.34 6.27
N THR A 30 10.48 -0.08 6.45
CA THR A 30 11.05 0.26 7.76
C THR A 30 10.52 1.60 8.26
N ILE A 31 10.47 2.62 7.38
CA ILE A 31 9.91 3.94 7.69
C ILE A 31 8.43 3.81 8.05
N GLU A 32 7.65 3.10 7.24
CA GLU A 32 6.21 2.90 7.46
C GLU A 32 5.93 2.07 8.72
N SER A 33 6.78 1.09 9.06
CA SER A 33 6.61 0.31 10.29
C SER A 33 7.01 1.04 11.57
N ALA A 34 7.89 2.05 11.48
CA ALA A 34 8.24 2.91 12.60
C ALA A 34 7.34 4.17 12.71
N GLY A 35 6.63 4.52 11.65
CA GLY A 35 5.81 5.72 11.55
C GLY A 35 4.47 5.63 12.30
N TYR A 36 3.88 6.80 12.59
CA TYR A 36 2.56 6.89 13.22
C TYR A 36 1.41 6.71 12.22
N GLU A 37 1.52 7.27 11.01
CA GLU A 37 0.43 7.26 10.02
C GLU A 37 0.35 5.96 9.19
N ARG A 38 1.47 5.24 9.03
CA ARG A 38 1.60 3.92 8.39
C ARG A 38 0.73 3.74 7.14
N THR A 39 0.93 4.57 6.11
CA THR A 39 0.10 4.54 4.89
C THR A 39 0.49 3.42 3.94
N PHE A 40 1.73 2.95 4.03
CA PHE A 40 2.38 1.98 3.13
C PHE A 40 2.29 2.35 1.65
N ARG A 41 2.09 3.64 1.31
CA ARG A 41 1.81 4.08 -0.05
C ARG A 41 2.90 3.64 -1.02
N LYS A 42 4.16 3.91 -0.69
CA LYS A 42 5.30 3.55 -1.56
C LYS A 42 5.45 2.04 -1.72
N CYS A 43 5.22 1.27 -0.66
CA CYS A 43 5.29 -0.19 -0.73
C CYS A 43 4.19 -0.75 -1.64
N CYS A 44 2.98 -0.22 -1.55
CA CYS A 44 1.86 -0.57 -2.44
C CYS A 44 2.12 -0.16 -3.89
N GLU A 45 2.72 1.02 -4.11
CA GLU A 45 3.14 1.47 -5.44
C GLU A 45 4.16 0.53 -6.07
N MET A 46 5.10 0.01 -5.29
CA MET A 46 6.06 -0.99 -5.78
C MET A 46 5.37 -2.31 -6.11
N ALA A 47 4.40 -2.74 -5.29
CA ALA A 47 3.65 -3.97 -5.50
C ALA A 47 2.88 -3.95 -6.83
N TRP A 48 2.14 -2.86 -7.12
CA TRP A 48 1.39 -2.76 -8.38
C TRP A 48 2.26 -2.40 -9.60
N SER A 49 3.56 -2.21 -9.40
CA SER A 49 4.53 -1.92 -10.48
C SER A 49 5.41 -3.13 -10.79
N ASP A 50 5.06 -4.32 -10.26
CA ASP A 50 5.85 -5.56 -10.36
C ASP A 50 7.31 -5.40 -9.88
N GLN A 51 7.56 -4.53 -8.91
CA GLN A 51 8.90 -4.25 -8.38
C GLN A 51 9.25 -5.11 -7.15
N LEU A 52 8.30 -5.91 -6.64
CA LEU A 52 8.48 -6.70 -5.42
C LEU A 52 8.63 -8.18 -5.72
N GLN A 53 9.52 -8.83 -4.97
CA GLN A 53 9.62 -10.28 -4.92
C GLN A 53 8.51 -10.86 -4.04
N GLU A 54 8.17 -12.14 -4.23
CA GLU A 54 7.13 -12.86 -3.47
C GLU A 54 7.27 -12.66 -1.95
N ARG A 55 8.48 -12.88 -1.39
CA ARG A 55 8.72 -12.66 0.05
C ARG A 55 8.40 -11.24 0.55
N GLN A 56 8.56 -10.25 -0.32
CA GLN A 56 8.33 -8.84 0.01
C GLN A 56 6.84 -8.52 -0.09
N ILE A 57 6.14 -9.13 -1.05
CA ILE A 57 4.68 -9.08 -1.14
C ILE A 57 4.07 -9.69 0.13
N ASP A 58 4.53 -10.86 0.56
CA ASP A 58 4.06 -11.51 1.79
C ASP A 58 4.25 -10.62 3.02
N ARG A 59 5.43 -10.02 3.14
CA ARG A 59 5.74 -9.08 4.23
C ARG A 59 4.84 -7.84 4.19
N LEU A 60 4.61 -7.27 3.00
CA LEU A 60 3.72 -6.13 2.82
C LEU A 60 2.29 -6.48 3.24
N PHE A 61 1.77 -7.64 2.82
CA PHE A 61 0.41 -8.06 3.15
C PHE A 61 0.23 -8.33 4.64
N TYR A 62 1.24 -8.90 5.30
CA TYR A 62 1.23 -9.06 6.76
C TYR A 62 1.07 -7.71 7.50
N GLU A 63 1.81 -6.68 7.08
CA GLU A 63 1.72 -5.35 7.68
C GLU A 63 0.37 -4.68 7.37
N LEU A 64 -0.13 -4.79 6.12
CA LEU A 64 -1.42 -4.24 5.73
C LEU A 64 -2.59 -4.93 6.44
N ASP A 65 -2.55 -6.25 6.64
CA ASP A 65 -3.54 -6.98 7.44
C ASP A 65 -3.54 -6.53 8.91
N THR A 66 -2.37 -6.13 9.43
CA THR A 66 -2.27 -5.53 10.77
C THR A 66 -2.94 -4.15 10.81
N GLU A 67 -2.78 -3.34 9.77
CA GLU A 67 -3.44 -2.05 9.64
C GLU A 67 -4.96 -2.15 9.41
N VAL A 68 -5.44 -3.21 8.75
CA VAL A 68 -6.88 -3.54 8.68
C VAL A 68 -7.46 -3.72 10.08
N LYS A 69 -6.78 -4.47 10.96
CA LYS A 69 -7.20 -4.66 12.36
C LYS A 69 -7.20 -3.36 13.16
N ARG A 70 -6.28 -2.44 12.85
CA ARG A 70 -6.17 -1.10 13.46
C ARG A 70 -7.17 -0.09 12.89
N LYS A 71 -7.93 -0.46 11.85
CA LYS A 71 -8.86 0.43 11.13
C LYS A 71 -8.15 1.66 10.54
N ASN A 72 -6.93 1.48 10.04
CA ASN A 72 -6.22 2.54 9.33
C ASN A 72 -6.77 2.67 7.90
N GLY A 73 -7.71 3.59 7.70
CA GLY A 73 -8.42 3.75 6.43
C GLY A 73 -7.49 3.93 5.22
N VAL A 74 -6.43 4.73 5.35
CA VAL A 74 -5.51 5.04 4.25
C VAL A 74 -4.72 3.80 3.83
N ALA A 75 -4.19 3.03 4.78
CA ALA A 75 -3.51 1.77 4.49
C ALA A 75 -4.45 0.74 3.85
N ILE A 76 -5.68 0.62 4.37
CA ILE A 76 -6.72 -0.27 3.84
C ILE A 76 -7.06 0.10 2.40
N TYR A 77 -7.18 1.40 2.10
CA TYR A 77 -7.41 1.88 0.73
C TYR A 77 -6.27 1.47 -0.21
N ASN A 78 -5.02 1.74 0.17
CA ASN A 78 -3.86 1.36 -0.64
C ASN A 78 -3.77 -0.15 -0.85
N TYR A 79 -4.09 -0.95 0.18
CA TYR A 79 -4.18 -2.41 0.06
C TYR A 79 -5.25 -2.85 -0.95
N GLY A 80 -6.43 -2.21 -0.90
CA GLY A 80 -7.52 -2.47 -1.83
C GLY A 80 -7.10 -2.24 -3.29
N LEU A 81 -6.33 -1.18 -3.57
CA LEU A 81 -5.80 -0.93 -4.91
C LEU A 81 -4.80 -1.99 -5.38
N VAL A 82 -3.94 -2.49 -4.48
CA VAL A 82 -3.03 -3.60 -4.82
C VAL A 82 -3.81 -4.88 -5.13
N MET A 83 -4.85 -5.19 -4.37
CA MET A 83 -5.73 -6.34 -4.65
C MET A 83 -6.46 -6.21 -5.99
N GLU A 84 -6.90 -4.99 -6.35
CA GLU A 84 -7.52 -4.71 -7.65
C GLU A 84 -6.51 -4.96 -8.78
N TYR A 85 -5.27 -4.48 -8.63
CA TYR A 85 -4.19 -4.70 -9.58
C TYR A 85 -3.91 -6.19 -9.79
N LEU A 86 -3.78 -6.96 -8.70
CA LEU A 86 -3.57 -8.41 -8.69
C LEU A 86 -4.81 -9.22 -9.11
N LYS A 87 -5.89 -8.56 -9.55
CA LYS A 87 -7.15 -9.18 -9.98
C LYS A 87 -7.86 -9.99 -8.89
N ASN A 88 -7.52 -9.78 -7.64
CA ASN A 88 -8.29 -10.28 -6.50
C ASN A 88 -9.47 -9.34 -6.22
N ILE A 89 -10.41 -9.30 -7.17
CA ILE A 89 -11.57 -8.40 -7.15
C ILE A 89 -12.44 -8.57 -5.89
N PRO A 90 -12.69 -9.79 -5.36
CA PRO A 90 -13.43 -9.94 -4.11
C PRO A 90 -12.76 -9.22 -2.94
N LYS A 91 -11.44 -9.42 -2.75
CA LYS A 91 -10.71 -8.78 -1.66
C LYS A 91 -10.57 -7.27 -1.86
N ALA A 92 -10.34 -6.82 -3.09
CA ALA A 92 -10.30 -5.40 -3.43
C ALA A 92 -11.61 -4.70 -3.06
N THR A 93 -12.74 -5.31 -3.42
CA THR A 93 -14.09 -4.79 -3.11
C THR A 93 -14.32 -4.70 -1.60
N GLU A 94 -13.95 -5.73 -0.85
CA GLU A 94 -14.05 -5.77 0.62
C GLU A 94 -13.26 -4.61 1.26
N LEU A 95 -11.98 -4.46 0.88
CA LEU A 95 -11.08 -3.46 1.44
C LEU A 95 -11.52 -2.04 1.08
N LEU A 96 -11.87 -1.77 -0.19
CA LEU A 96 -12.30 -0.44 -0.62
C LEU A 96 -13.63 -0.03 -0.01
N ASN A 97 -14.56 -0.97 0.18
CA ASN A 97 -15.79 -0.72 0.94
C ASN A 97 -15.51 -0.38 2.40
N LEU A 98 -14.59 -1.09 3.05
CA LEU A 98 -14.16 -0.78 4.42
C LEU A 98 -13.50 0.61 4.50
N ALA A 99 -12.67 0.98 3.53
CA ALA A 99 -12.06 2.31 3.47
C ALA A 99 -13.10 3.44 3.26
N ASP A 100 -14.15 3.24 2.45
CA ASP A 100 -15.26 4.21 2.31
C ASP A 100 -16.03 4.37 3.63
N GLN A 101 -16.28 3.27 4.36
CA GLN A 101 -16.91 3.33 5.68
C GLN A 101 -16.06 4.14 6.68
N LEU A 102 -14.73 4.04 6.57
CA LEU A 102 -13.77 4.83 7.35
C LEU A 102 -13.54 6.26 6.79
N LYS A 103 -14.34 6.68 5.81
CA LYS A 103 -14.34 8.04 5.23
C LYS A 103 -13.06 8.43 4.49
N VAL A 104 -12.37 7.46 3.89
CA VAL A 104 -11.28 7.75 2.95
C VAL A 104 -11.90 8.35 1.67
N PRO A 105 -11.58 9.61 1.29
CA PRO A 105 -12.28 10.32 0.22
C PRO A 105 -12.27 9.59 -1.13
N GLU A 106 -11.17 8.95 -1.48
CA GLU A 106 -10.95 8.31 -2.78
C GLU A 106 -11.54 6.89 -2.86
N ALA A 107 -11.84 6.27 -1.72
CA ALA A 107 -12.24 4.86 -1.65
C ALA A 107 -13.57 4.59 -2.38
N ARG A 108 -14.54 5.51 -2.26
CA ARG A 108 -15.83 5.40 -2.95
C ARG A 108 -15.66 5.33 -4.46
N THR A 109 -14.87 6.23 -5.02
CA THR A 109 -14.66 6.30 -6.47
C THR A 109 -13.96 5.04 -6.98
N ALA A 110 -12.96 4.54 -6.24
CA ALA A 110 -12.29 3.28 -6.58
C ALA A 110 -13.26 2.09 -6.50
N LEU A 111 -14.09 2.00 -5.46
CA LEU A 111 -15.10 0.94 -5.33
C LEU A 111 -16.11 0.97 -6.48
N MET A 112 -16.62 2.14 -6.85
CA MET A 112 -17.57 2.27 -7.95
C MET A 112 -16.97 1.86 -9.29
N ARG A 113 -15.68 2.14 -9.53
CA ARG A 113 -14.98 1.67 -10.74
C ARG A 113 -15.02 0.14 -10.87
N ILE A 114 -14.77 -0.58 -9.78
CA ILE A 114 -14.82 -2.04 -9.77
C ILE A 114 -16.24 -2.55 -10.02
N LEU A 115 -17.23 -1.99 -9.32
CA LEU A 115 -18.62 -2.46 -9.39
C LEU A 115 -19.30 -2.19 -10.73
N LEU A 116 -18.87 -1.15 -11.44
CA LEU A 116 -19.40 -0.76 -12.75
C LEU A 116 -18.59 -1.31 -13.92
N ALA A 117 -17.49 -2.04 -13.66
CA ALA A 117 -16.71 -2.65 -14.71
C ALA A 117 -17.53 -3.75 -15.43
N PRO A 118 -17.50 -3.81 -16.77
CA PRO A 118 -18.13 -4.91 -17.51
C PRO A 118 -17.44 -6.23 -17.15
N LYS A 119 -18.25 -7.29 -16.98
CA LYS A 119 -17.80 -8.64 -16.63
C LYS A 119 -17.39 -9.43 -17.87
#